data_AF-A0A1V9G787-F1
#
_entry.id   AF-A0A1V9G787-F1
#
_cell.length_a   1.000
_cell.length_b   1.000
_cell.length_c   1.000
_cell.angle_alpha   90.00
_cell.angle_beta   90.00
_cell.angle_gamma   90.00
#
_symmetry.space_group_name_H-M   'P 1'
#
loop_
_entity.id
_entity.type
_entity.pdbx_description
1 polymer ?
#
loop_
_entity_poly.entity_id
_entity_poly.type
_entity_poly.pdbx_seq_one_letter_code
_entity_poly.pdbx_strand_id
1 'polypeptide(L)' 'MMAIVESSWVIIRKDPAVLLLYKKYCSRMIPNKAIIKIAKHLLSRIRTIWLKQTKYEICILN' A
#
# COMPACT_ATOMS: atom_id res chain seq x y z
N MET A 1 -3.22 -4.45 -14.23
CA MET A 1 -4.14 -4.20 -13.09
C MET A 1 -4.00 -5.28 -12.01
N MET A 2 -4.08 -6.57 -12.36
CA MET A 2 -4.09 -7.69 -11.40
C MET A 2 -2.85 -7.77 -10.49
N ALA A 3 -1.64 -7.62 -11.05
CA ALA A 3 -0.38 -7.74 -10.30
C ALA A 3 -0.23 -6.72 -9.14
N ILE A 4 -0.77 -5.50 -9.27
CA ILE A 4 -0.66 -4.47 -8.21
C ILE A 4 -1.61 -4.81 -7.05
N VAL A 5 -2.78 -5.37 -7.35
CA VAL A 5 -3.75 -5.79 -6.33
C VAL A 5 -3.22 -6.99 -5.55
N GLU A 6 -2.63 -7.98 -6.23
CA GLU A 6 -1.98 -9.12 -5.57
C GLU A 6 -0.79 -8.67 -4.72
N SER A 7 0.05 -7.78 -5.26
CA SER A 7 1.15 -7.17 -4.51
C SER A 7 0.65 -6.41 -3.28
N SER A 8 -0.51 -5.76 -3.39
CA SER A 8 -1.16 -5.07 -2.27
C SER A 8 -1.58 -6.05 -1.17
N TRP A 9 -2.08 -7.24 -1.51
CA TRP A 9 -2.37 -8.28 -0.52
C TRP A 9 -1.11 -8.86 0.12
N VAL A 10 -0.03 -9.02 -0.66
CA VAL A 10 1.26 -9.49 -0.13
C VAL A 10 1.84 -8.49 0.87
N ILE A 11 1.85 -7.19 0.54
CA ILE A 11 2.37 -6.16 1.44
C ILE A 11 1.51 -5.99 2.70
N ILE A 12 0.18 -6.08 2.60
CA ILE A 12 -0.71 -6.04 3.77
C ILE A 12 -0.38 -7.17 4.76
N ARG A 13 0.03 -8.35 4.28
CA ARG A 13 0.42 -9.47 5.15
C ARG A 13 1.84 -9.33 5.71
N LYS A 14 2.71 -8.59 5.04
CA LYS A 14 4.14 -8.48 5.37
C LYS A 14 4.46 -7.25 6.22
N ASP A 15 3.71 -6.16 6.04
CA ASP A 15 3.91 -4.89 6.73
C ASP A 15 2.70 -4.56 7.63
N PRO A 16 2.89 -4.51 8.97
CA PRO A 16 1.79 -4.24 9.90
C PRO A 16 1.26 -2.80 9.80
N ALA A 17 2.06 -1.85 9.29
CA ALA A 17 1.64 -0.46 9.12
C ALA A 17 0.62 -0.35 7.96
N VAL A 18 0.89 -1.01 6.83
CA VAL A 18 -0.03 -1.09 5.70
C VAL A 18 -1.31 -1.85 6.07
N LEU A 19 -1.21 -2.89 6.90
CA LEU A 19 -2.38 -3.58 7.47
C LEU A 19 -3.25 -2.65 8.32
N LEU A 20 -2.64 -1.87 9.23
CA LEU A 20 -3.36 -0.91 10.07
C LEU A 20 -4.05 0.16 9.20
N LEU A 21 -3.37 0.66 8.17
CA LEU A 21 -3.93 1.61 7.22
C LEU A 21 -5.11 1.00 6.45
N TYR A 22 -5.00 -0.25 6.02
CA TYR A 22 -6.08 -0.98 5.36
C TYR A 22 -7.29 -1.14 6.29
N LYS A 23 -7.09 -1.54 7.55
CA LYS A 23 -8.16 -1.63 8.56
C LYS A 23 -8.84 -0.28 8.79
N LYS A 24 -8.06 0.80 8.88
CA LYS A 24 -8.58 2.18 9.01
C LYS A 24 -9.40 2.60 7.80
N TYR A 25 -8.98 2.21 6.59
CA TYR A 25 -9.76 2.45 5.39
C TYR A 25 -11.02 1.59 5.34
N CYS A 26 -10.96 0.30 5.68
CA CYS A 26 -12.11 -0.58 5.73
C CYS A 26 -13.18 -0.09 6.73
N SER A 27 -12.78 0.55 7.83
CA SER A 27 -13.70 1.19 8.77
C SER A 27 -14.43 2.42 8.19
N ARG A 28 -13.88 3.07 7.14
CA ARG A 28 -14.45 4.28 6.52
C ARG A 28 -15.04 4.01 5.12
N MET A 29 -14.71 2.88 4.49
CA MET A 29 -15.10 2.56 3.11
C MET A 29 -15.19 1.06 2.84
N ILE A 30 -15.88 0.71 1.76
CA ILE A 30 -16.00 -0.66 1.25
C ILE A 30 -14.60 -1.28 1.03
N PRO A 31 -14.34 -2.54 1.45
CA PRO A 31 -13.02 -3.18 1.39
C PRO A 31 -12.40 -3.19 -0.02
N ASN A 32 -13.21 -3.33 -1.08
CA ASN A 32 -12.74 -3.27 -2.47
C ASN A 32 -12.16 -1.89 -2.82
N LYS A 33 -12.75 -0.80 -2.31
CA LYS A 33 -12.19 0.55 -2.50
C LYS A 33 -10.95 0.76 -1.63
N ALA A 34 -10.91 0.17 -0.44
CA ALA A 34 -9.76 0.25 0.46
C ALA A 34 -8.51 -0.36 -0.18
N ILE A 35 -8.60 -1.54 -0.81
CA ILE A 35 -7.45 -2.16 -1.46
C ILE A 35 -6.96 -1.38 -2.68
N ILE A 36 -7.86 -0.81 -3.48
CA ILE A 36 -7.48 0.06 -4.61
C ILE A 36 -6.69 1.28 -4.10
N LYS A 37 -7.04 1.80 -2.92
CA LYS A 37 -6.33 2.91 -2.29
C LYS A 37 -4.93 2.51 -1.80
N ILE A 38 -4.79 1.31 -1.23
CA ILE A 38 -3.48 0.73 -0.87
C ILE A 38 -2.61 0.54 -2.12
N ALA A 39 -3.18 -0.01 -3.20
CA ALA A 39 -2.50 -0.18 -4.49
C ALA A 39 -2.00 1.15 -5.06
N LYS A 40 -2.82 2.22 -4.97
CA LYS A 40 -2.42 3.58 -5.36
C LYS A 40 -1.26 4.12 -4.51
N HIS A 41 -1.30 3.88 -3.20
CA HIS A 41 -0.22 4.30 -2.29
C HIS A 41 1.09 3.57 -2.60
N LEU A 42 1.01 2.25 -2.83
CA LEU A 42 2.15 1.43 -3.25
C LEU A 42 2.76 1.92 -4.56
N LEU A 43 1.93 2.17 -5.58
CA LEU A 43 2.39 2.68 -6.87
C LEU A 43 3.05 4.06 -6.73
N SER A 44 2.46 4.95 -5.90
CA SER A 44 3.06 6.26 -5.63
C SER A 44 4.44 6.12 -4.98
N ARG A 45 4.61 5.18 -4.04
CA ARG A 45 5.92 4.91 -3.43
C ARG A 45 6.94 4.40 -4.42
N ILE A 46 6.58 3.42 -5.24
CA ILE A 46 7.45 2.89 -6.30
C ILE A 46 7.90 4.02 -7.23
N ARG A 47 6.97 4.89 -7.65
CA ARG A 47 7.29 6.06 -8.47
C ARG A 47 8.25 7.02 -7.77
N THR A 48 8.01 7.34 -6.50
CA THR A 48 8.89 8.23 -5.72
C THR A 48 10.29 7.64 -5.57
N ILE A 49 10.41 6.35 -5.30
CA ILE A 49 11.68 5.63 -5.20
C ILE A 49 12.43 5.67 -6.52
N TRP A 50 11.73 5.41 -7.63
CA TRP A 50 12.36 5.40 -8.94
C TRP A 50 12.90 6.78 -9.33
N LEU A 51 12.14 7.83 -9.01
CA LEU A 51 12.53 9.22 -9.26
C LEU A 51 13.63 9.72 -8.33
N LYS A 52 13.61 9.36 -7.04
CA LYS A 52 14.55 9.84 -6.02
C LYS A 52 15.75 8.92 -5.80
N GLN A 53 15.78 7.73 -6.41
CA GLN A 53 16.78 6.68 -6.19
C GLN A 53 16.99 6.33 -4.69
N THR A 54 15.97 6.54 -3.86
CA THR A 54 16.02 6.29 -2.41
C THR A 54 15.62 4.85 -2.09
N LYS A 55 16.26 4.23 -1.09
CA LYS A 55 15.90 2.87 -0.65
C LYS A 55 14.45 2.81 -0.14
N TYR A 56 13.79 1.68 -0.43
CA TYR A 56 12.48 1.38 0.12
C TYR A 56 12.59 1.07 1.61
N GLU A 57 12.04 1.93 2.46
CA GLU A 57 11.95 1.71 3.90
C GLU A 57 10.58 1.11 4.26
N ILE A 58 10.63 -0.10 4.81
CA ILE A 58 9.48 -0.83 5.36
C ILE A 58 9.12 -0.18 6.71
N CYS A 59 7.84 -0.14 7.08
CA CYS A 59 7.31 0.43 8.34
C CYS A 59 7.25 1.96 8.53
N ILE A 60 7.53 2.81 7.54
CA ILE A 60 7.31 4.27 7.71
C ILE A 60 5.99 4.67 7.05
N LEU A 61 4.93 4.90 7.82
CA LEU A 61 3.75 5.65 7.39
C LEU A 61 4.04 7.14 7.66
N ASN A 62 4.53 7.87 6.65
CA ASN A 62 4.55 9.33 6.67
C ASN A 62 3.32 9.88 5.96
#